data_AF-A0A800UFG4-F1
#
_entry.id   AF-A0A800UFG4-F1
#
_cell.length_a   1.000
_cell.length_b   1.000
_cell.length_c   1.000
_cell.angle_alpha   90.00
_cell.angle_beta   90.00
_cell.angle_gamma   90.00
#
_symmetry.space_group_name_H-M   'P 1'
#
loop_
_entity.id
_entity.type
_entity.pdbx_description
1 polymer ?
#
loop_
_entity_poly.entity_id
_entity_poly.type
_entity_poly.pdbx_seq_one_letter_code
_entity_poly.pdbx_strand_id
1 'polypeptide(L)'
;MNDMSDRDLALFAAKCYFGIDEENEDDCHFYVVDDFKRKLPPGGFIDAMEKELPGWWNDNIGHKSRVARMSMVDLMHHINKLRVQRGSDHLPEHNALFNVWMEHIVSKYPDIYLVEVWNKKSNTRKRILINTGVRQQG
;
A
#
# COMPACT_ATOMS: atom_id res chain seq x y z
N MET A 1 -15.04 -13.75 18.73
CA MET A 1 -14.60 -13.56 17.34
C MET A 1 -13.19 -14.08 17.29
N ASN A 2 -12.88 -15.06 16.44
CA ASN A 2 -11.49 -15.52 16.28
C ASN A 2 -10.63 -14.32 15.91
N ASP A 3 -9.53 -14.10 16.63
CA ASP A 3 -8.54 -13.07 16.30
C ASP A 3 -7.96 -13.41 14.93
N MET A 4 -8.49 -12.73 13.90
CA MET A 4 -7.93 -12.76 12.56
C MET A 4 -6.49 -12.27 12.64
N SER A 5 -5.55 -13.03 12.06
CA SER A 5 -4.15 -12.59 12.03
C SER A 5 -4.04 -11.27 11.25
N ASP A 6 -3.03 -10.45 11.56
CA ASP A 6 -2.84 -9.19 10.83
C ASP A 6 -2.62 -9.42 9.33
N ARG A 7 -2.02 -10.55 8.96
CA ARG A 7 -1.87 -10.99 7.57
C ARG A 7 -3.23 -11.25 6.91
N ASP A 8 -4.13 -11.96 7.59
CA ASP A 8 -5.50 -12.22 7.09
C ASP A 8 -6.31 -10.93 7.02
N LEU A 9 -6.13 -10.02 7.98
CA LEU A 9 -6.75 -8.71 7.97
C LEU A 9 -6.27 -7.86 6.78
N ALA A 10 -4.98 -7.93 6.45
CA ALA A 10 -4.42 -7.25 5.29
C ALA A 10 -5.05 -7.75 3.98
N LEU A 11 -5.19 -9.07 3.83
CA LEU A 11 -5.86 -9.69 2.68
C LEU A 11 -7.33 -9.28 2.60
N PHE A 12 -8.06 -9.30 3.72
CA PHE A 12 -9.45 -8.86 3.80
C PHE A 12 -9.61 -7.39 3.40
N ALA A 13 -8.76 -6.51 3.92
CA ALA A 13 -8.78 -5.09 3.59
C ALA A 13 -8.49 -4.82 2.10
N ALA A 14 -7.57 -5.58 1.50
CA ALA A 14 -7.31 -5.53 0.07
C ALA A 14 -8.52 -5.99 -0.76
N LYS A 15 -9.17 -7.11 -0.39
CA LYS A 15 -10.42 -7.57 -1.05
C LYS A 15 -11.49 -6.49 -1.01
N CYS A 16 -11.70 -5.90 0.17
CA CYS A 16 -12.61 -4.77 0.36
C CYS A 16 -12.25 -3.53 -0.48
N TYR A 17 -10.97 -3.26 -0.72
CA TYR A 17 -10.53 -2.16 -1.58
C TYR A 17 -10.85 -2.38 -3.04
N PHE A 18 -10.56 -3.58 -3.56
CA PHE A 18 -10.79 -3.88 -4.97
C PHE A 18 -12.25 -4.25 -5.28
N GLY A 19 -13.12 -4.30 -4.26
CA GLY A 19 -14.54 -4.62 -4.44
C GLY A 19 -14.74 -6.06 -4.91
N ILE A 20 -13.84 -6.98 -4.55
CA ILE A 20 -13.98 -8.39 -4.91
C ILE A 20 -14.94 -9.04 -3.92
N ASP A 21 -16.02 -9.57 -4.46
CA ASP A 21 -17.02 -10.41 -3.80
C ASP A 21 -16.81 -11.89 -4.18
N GLU A 22 -17.61 -12.77 -3.56
CA GLU A 22 -17.55 -14.22 -3.80
C GLU A 22 -17.74 -14.58 -5.28
N GLU A 23 -18.48 -13.77 -6.04
CA GLU A 23 -18.76 -14.02 -7.47
C GLU A 23 -17.54 -13.81 -8.37
N ASN A 24 -16.60 -12.95 -7.97
CA ASN A 24 -15.40 -12.61 -8.76
C ASN A 24 -14.09 -13.08 -8.11
N GLU A 25 -14.18 -13.83 -7.00
CA GLU A 25 -13.03 -14.30 -6.26
C GLU A 25 -12.15 -15.26 -7.08
N ASP A 26 -12.74 -16.11 -7.91
CA ASP A 26 -12.00 -17.06 -8.76
C ASP A 26 -11.13 -16.37 -9.83
N ASP A 27 -11.47 -15.14 -10.20
CA ASP A 27 -10.74 -14.34 -11.19
C ASP A 27 -9.56 -13.56 -10.60
N CYS A 28 -9.55 -13.38 -9.27
CA CYS A 28 -8.58 -12.52 -8.59
C CYS A 28 -7.82 -13.30 -7.52
N HIS A 29 -6.50 -13.39 -7.68
CA HIS A 29 -5.66 -13.93 -6.62
C HIS A 29 -4.99 -12.82 -5.82
N PHE A 30 -4.95 -13.01 -4.50
CA PHE A 30 -4.37 -12.09 -3.55
C PHE A 30 -3.16 -12.74 -2.88
N TYR A 31 -2.07 -11.98 -2.78
CA TYR A 31 -0.82 -12.44 -2.19
C TYR A 31 -0.26 -11.33 -1.32
N VAL A 32 0.24 -11.68 -0.13
CA VAL A 32 1.13 -10.78 0.61
C VAL A 32 2.54 -10.97 0.04
N VAL A 33 3.19 -9.87 -0.33
CA VAL A 33 4.56 -9.87 -0.84
C VAL A 33 5.51 -9.83 0.35
N ASP A 34 6.36 -10.85 0.47
CA ASP A 34 7.26 -11.02 1.63
C ASP A 34 8.77 -10.95 1.26
N ASP A 35 9.13 -10.88 -0.04
CA ASP A 35 10.53 -10.88 -0.53
C ASP A 35 10.87 -9.58 -1.27
N PHE A 36 11.61 -8.68 -0.59
CA PHE A 36 12.03 -7.39 -1.12
C PHE A 36 13.52 -7.36 -1.43
N LYS A 37 13.89 -7.50 -2.71
CA LYS A 37 15.29 -7.56 -3.15
C LYS A 37 15.87 -6.22 -3.60
N ARG A 38 15.04 -5.18 -3.70
CA ARG A 38 15.45 -3.91 -4.32
C ARG A 38 16.17 -3.02 -3.30
N LYS A 39 17.40 -2.63 -3.64
CA LYS A 39 18.13 -1.62 -2.88
C LYS A 39 17.49 -0.25 -3.12
N LEU A 40 17.31 0.49 -2.03
CA LEU A 40 16.91 1.90 -2.10
C LEU A 40 17.96 2.71 -2.87
N PRO A 41 17.55 3.68 -3.70
CA PRO A 41 18.47 4.68 -4.21
C PRO A 41 18.99 5.55 -3.06
N PRO A 42 20.28 5.91 -3.05
CA PRO A 42 20.84 6.79 -2.02
C PRO A 42 20.21 8.20 -2.08
N GLY A 43 19.84 8.76 -0.93
CA GLY A 43 19.41 10.16 -0.82
C GLY A 43 18.44 10.47 0.32
N GLY A 44 18.41 11.73 0.76
CA GLY A 44 17.60 12.19 1.91
C GLY A 44 16.10 12.42 1.65
N PHE A 45 15.58 12.05 0.47
CA PHE A 45 14.14 12.14 0.21
C PHE A 45 13.36 11.07 1.00
N ILE A 46 13.97 9.91 1.24
CA ILE A 46 13.34 8.81 1.99
C ILE A 46 13.06 9.25 3.43
N ASP A 47 14.00 9.93 4.09
CA ASP A 47 13.78 10.44 5.46
C ASP A 47 12.61 11.42 5.53
N ALA A 48 12.45 12.26 4.50
CA ALA A 48 11.33 13.19 4.42
C ALA A 48 10.00 12.44 4.21
N MET A 49 9.99 11.43 3.33
CA MET A 49 8.82 10.57 3.10
C MET A 49 8.40 9.86 4.38
N GLU A 50 9.35 9.26 5.10
CA GLU A 50 9.09 8.53 6.34
C GLU A 50 8.54 9.42 7.45
N LYS A 51 8.98 10.68 7.52
CA LYS A 51 8.45 11.65 8.47
C LYS A 51 6.98 11.99 8.21
N GLU A 52 6.58 12.07 6.95
CA GLU A 52 5.21 12.42 6.55
C GLU A 52 4.26 11.21 6.53
N LEU A 53 4.81 10.00 6.36
CA LEU A 53 4.05 8.75 6.22
C LEU A 53 2.98 8.52 7.30
N PRO A 54 3.19 8.80 8.60
CA PRO A 54 2.16 8.66 9.63
C PRO A 54 0.90 9.48 9.33
N GLY A 55 1.05 10.68 8.77
CA GLY A 55 -0.07 11.56 8.42
C GLY A 55 -0.89 11.02 7.25
N TRP A 56 -0.25 10.36 6.29
CA TRP A 56 -0.92 9.84 5.09
C TRP A 56 -1.89 8.70 5.39
N TRP A 57 -1.70 7.96 6.49
CA TRP A 57 -2.60 6.85 6.84
C TRP A 57 -4.00 7.31 7.22
N ASN A 58 -4.11 8.45 7.92
CA ASN A 58 -5.40 8.97 8.40
C ASN A 58 -6.31 9.36 7.24
N ASP A 59 -5.74 9.84 6.14
CA ASP A 59 -6.46 10.20 4.93
C ASP A 59 -7.02 8.97 4.19
N ASN A 60 -6.54 7.77 4.51
CA ASN A 60 -6.82 6.57 3.73
C ASN A 60 -7.37 5.40 4.56
N ILE A 61 -8.17 5.67 5.60
CA ILE A 61 -8.88 4.62 6.36
C ILE A 61 -10.09 4.11 5.56
N GLY A 62 -10.12 2.81 5.24
CA GLY A 62 -11.23 2.22 4.48
C GLY A 62 -12.51 2.09 5.32
N HIS A 63 -13.64 2.58 4.81
CA HIS A 63 -14.93 2.49 5.52
C HIS A 63 -15.37 1.06 5.86
N LYS A 64 -15.20 0.11 4.92
CA LYS A 64 -15.62 -1.29 5.11
C LYS A 64 -14.63 -2.09 5.98
N SER A 65 -13.34 -1.99 5.68
CA SER A 65 -12.31 -2.75 6.40
C SER A 65 -11.92 -2.11 7.74
N ARG A 66 -12.17 -0.80 7.91
CA ARG A 66 -11.77 0.02 9.06
C ARG A 66 -10.27 0.08 9.31
N VAL A 67 -9.48 -0.28 8.31
CA VAL A 67 -8.02 -0.35 8.32
C VAL A 67 -7.48 0.65 7.30
N ALA A 68 -6.36 1.31 7.64
CA ALA A 68 -5.68 2.21 6.73
C ALA A 68 -5.05 1.45 5.55
N ARG A 69 -5.20 2.00 4.34
CA ARG A 69 -4.78 1.36 3.09
C ARG A 69 -4.26 2.42 2.12
N MET A 70 -3.22 2.15 1.35
CA MET A 70 -2.68 3.13 0.40
C MET A 70 -2.34 2.43 -0.90
N SER A 71 -3.07 2.75 -1.97
CA SER A 71 -2.76 2.23 -3.30
C SER A 71 -1.51 2.88 -3.86
N MET A 72 -1.01 2.34 -4.97
CA MET A 72 0.06 2.97 -5.73
C MET A 72 -0.27 4.43 -6.10
N VAL A 73 -1.51 4.69 -6.53
CA VAL A 73 -1.95 6.03 -6.95
C VAL A 73 -1.97 6.99 -5.76
N ASP A 74 -2.45 6.54 -4.60
CA ASP A 74 -2.49 7.34 -3.38
C ASP A 74 -1.05 7.70 -2.94
N LEU A 75 -0.16 6.71 -2.92
CA LEU A 75 1.26 6.93 -2.59
C LEU A 75 1.92 7.90 -3.57
N MET A 76 1.66 7.76 -4.87
CA MET A 76 2.17 8.65 -5.91
C MET A 76 1.73 10.09 -5.66
N HIS A 77 0.46 10.31 -5.33
CA HIS A 77 -0.08 11.63 -5.01
C HIS A 77 0.67 12.26 -3.84
N HIS A 78 0.78 11.54 -2.72
CA HIS A 78 1.47 12.04 -1.52
C HIS A 78 2.96 12.34 -1.78
N ILE A 79 3.65 11.43 -2.47
CA ILE A 79 5.07 11.59 -2.82
C ILE A 79 5.29 12.79 -3.73
N ASN A 80 4.49 12.93 -4.79
CA ASN A 80 4.66 14.04 -5.73
C ASN A 80 4.33 15.39 -5.08
N LYS A 81 3.33 15.44 -4.20
CA LYS A 81 3.04 16.62 -3.36
C LYS A 81 4.25 16.99 -2.50
N LEU A 82 4.86 16.01 -1.81
CA LEU A 82 6.06 16.22 -1.00
C LEU A 82 7.27 16.66 -1.84
N ARG A 83 7.44 16.11 -3.05
CA ARG A 83 8.52 16.52 -3.97
C ARG A 83 8.40 17.98 -4.38
N VAL A 84 7.20 18.41 -4.77
CA VAL A 84 6.95 19.81 -5.16
C VAL A 84 7.18 20.76 -3.98
N GLN A 85 6.72 20.41 -2.78
CA GLN A 85 6.98 21.19 -1.57
C GLN A 85 8.47 21.38 -1.27
N ARG A 86 9.31 20.44 -1.73
CA ARG A 86 10.77 20.47 -1.57
C ARG A 86 11.51 21.01 -2.81
N GLY A 87 10.79 21.59 -3.77
CA GLY A 87 11.36 22.17 -4.99
C GLY A 87 11.82 21.16 -6.03
N SER A 88 11.33 19.92 -5.98
CA SER A 88 11.61 18.87 -6.97
C SER A 88 10.43 18.64 -7.91
N ASP A 89 10.73 18.23 -9.14
CA ASP A 89 9.70 17.92 -10.14
C ASP A 89 8.88 16.68 -9.78
N HIS A 90 7.66 16.64 -10.32
CA HIS A 90 6.80 15.45 -10.32
C HIS A 90 7.51 14.27 -11.00
N LEU A 91 7.32 13.09 -10.44
CA LEU A 91 7.66 11.84 -11.10
C LEU A 91 6.49 11.35 -11.97
N PRO A 92 6.78 10.77 -13.15
CA PRO A 92 5.75 10.21 -14.02
C PRO A 92 5.09 8.99 -13.38
N GLU A 93 3.85 8.70 -13.75
CA GLU A 93 3.03 7.66 -13.11
C GLU A 93 3.64 6.26 -13.13
N HIS A 94 4.40 5.94 -14.18
CA HIS A 94 5.05 4.64 -14.35
C HIS A 94 6.46 4.58 -13.77
N ASN A 95 6.85 5.55 -12.93
CA ASN A 95 8.18 5.56 -12.36
C ASN A 95 8.39 4.36 -11.42
N ALA A 96 9.43 3.57 -11.69
CA ALA A 96 9.74 2.35 -10.93
C ALA A 96 10.03 2.62 -9.44
N LEU A 97 10.39 3.86 -9.06
CA LEU A 97 10.65 4.25 -7.69
C LEU A 97 9.45 4.06 -6.76
N PHE A 98 8.22 4.20 -7.25
CA PHE A 98 7.04 4.02 -6.41
C PHE A 98 6.93 2.59 -5.87
N ASN A 99 7.24 1.58 -6.70
CA ASN A 99 7.33 0.19 -6.23
C ASN A 99 8.45 0.02 -5.20
N VAL A 100 9.62 0.61 -5.44
CA VAL A 100 10.76 0.54 -4.52
C VAL A 100 10.41 1.16 -3.16
N TRP A 101 9.68 2.27 -3.16
CA TRP A 101 9.24 2.91 -1.92
C TRP A 101 8.16 2.12 -1.18
N MET A 102 7.20 1.50 -1.88
CA MET A 102 6.25 0.58 -1.24
C MET A 102 6.96 -0.57 -0.54
N GLU A 103 7.90 -1.22 -1.24
CA GLU A 103 8.69 -2.33 -0.71
C GLU A 103 9.54 -1.89 0.51
N HIS A 104 10.11 -0.69 0.46
CA HIS A 104 10.85 -0.10 1.59
C HIS A 104 9.97 0.20 2.80
N ILE A 105 8.76 0.74 2.60
CA ILE A 105 7.83 0.98 3.69
C ILE A 105 7.54 -0.35 4.40
N VAL A 106 7.24 -1.42 3.65
CA VAL A 106 6.92 -2.72 4.25
C VAL A 106 8.11 -3.35 4.96
N SER A 107 9.33 -3.21 4.43
CA SER A 107 10.51 -3.75 5.10
C SER A 107 10.85 -3.05 6.43
N LYS A 108 10.37 -1.82 6.62
CA LYS A 108 10.64 -1.01 7.82
C LYS A 108 9.58 -1.13 8.91
N TYR A 109 8.31 -1.31 8.54
CA TYR A 109 7.19 -1.24 9.48
C TYR A 109 6.49 -2.61 9.59
N PRO A 110 6.54 -3.27 10.77
CA PRO A 110 6.02 -4.63 10.93
C PRO A 110 4.49 -4.73 10.78
N ASP A 111 3.77 -3.64 11.01
CA ASP A 111 2.30 -3.61 10.93
C ASP A 111 1.79 -3.29 9.52
N ILE A 112 2.70 -3.07 8.56
CA ILE A 112 2.37 -2.71 7.18
C ILE A 112 2.63 -3.90 6.28
N TYR A 113 1.65 -4.23 5.45
CA TYR A 113 1.69 -5.34 4.51
C TYR A 113 1.56 -4.83 3.08
N LEU A 114 2.33 -5.39 2.15
CA LEU A 114 2.16 -5.15 0.71
C LEU A 114 1.31 -6.29 0.15
N VAL A 115 0.09 -5.98 -0.27
CA VAL A 115 -0.78 -6.95 -0.92
C VAL A 115 -0.75 -6.72 -2.43
N GLU A 116 -0.45 -7.78 -3.18
CA GLU A 116 -0.55 -7.83 -4.63
C GLU A 116 -1.83 -8.58 -5.03
N VAL A 117 -2.57 -8.01 -5.96
CA VAL A 117 -3.77 -8.59 -6.56
C VAL A 117 -3.52 -8.83 -8.02
N TRP A 118 -3.64 -10.09 -8.45
CA TRP A 118 -3.55 -10.47 -9.85
C TRP A 118 -4.94 -10.84 -10.37
N ASN A 119 -5.42 -10.05 -11.33
CA ASN A 119 -6.65 -10.32 -12.05
C ASN A 119 -6.32 -11.16 -13.30
N LYS A 120 -6.78 -12.42 -13.33
CA LYS A 120 -6.52 -13.38 -14.41
C LYS A 120 -7.11 -12.93 -15.73
N LYS A 121 -8.37 -12.46 -15.71
CA LYS A 121 -9.12 -12.06 -16.93
C LYS A 121 -8.42 -10.96 -17.71
N SER A 122 -7.93 -9.94 -17.01
CA SER A 122 -7.23 -8.80 -17.62
C SER A 122 -5.71 -8.99 -17.68
N ASN A 123 -5.18 -10.04 -17.07
CA ASN A 123 -3.76 -10.24 -16.82
C ASN A 123 -3.06 -9.01 -16.19
N THR A 124 -3.75 -8.32 -15.28
CA THR A 124 -3.21 -7.12 -14.61
C THR A 124 -2.85 -7.41 -13.16
N ARG A 125 -1.81 -6.74 -12.68
CA ARG A 125 -1.38 -6.78 -11.28
C ARG A 125 -1.52 -5.40 -10.66
N LYS A 126 -2.09 -5.34 -9.47
CA LYS A 126 -2.21 -4.11 -8.67
C LYS A 126 -1.65 -4.36 -7.28
N ARG A 127 -1.10 -3.31 -6.67
CA ARG A 127 -0.50 -3.37 -5.34
C ARG A 127 -1.14 -2.33 -4.42
N ILE A 128 -1.24 -2.69 -3.14
CA ILE A 128 -1.75 -1.82 -2.09
C ILE A 128 -0.98 -2.07 -0.80
N LEU A 129 -0.60 -1.00 -0.11
CA LEU A 129 -0.12 -1.06 1.26
C LEU A 129 -1.31 -1.14 2.21
N ILE A 130 -1.27 -2.01 3.19
CA ILE A 130 -2.27 -2.10 4.25
C ILE A 130 -1.56 -1.91 5.59
N ASN A 131 -1.94 -0.89 6.35
CA ASN A 131 -1.41 -0.64 7.68
C ASN A 131 -2.40 -1.18 8.73
N THR A 132 -2.12 -2.38 9.21
CA THR A 132 -2.92 -3.08 10.21
C THR A 132 -2.79 -2.48 11.61
N GLY A 133 -1.81 -1.62 11.87
CA GLY A 133 -1.66 -0.90 13.14
C GLY A 133 -2.59 0.32 13.27
N VAL A 134 -3.15 0.82 12.16
CA VAL A 134 -4.04 1.99 12.14
C VAL A 134 -5.47 1.55 11.84
N ARG A 135 -6.31 1.52 12.88
CA ARG A 135 -7.71 1.06 12.81
C ARG A 135 -8.67 2.08 13.43
N GLN A 136 -9.86 2.23 12.86
CA GLN A 136 -10.96 2.90 13.56
C GLN A 136 -11.58 1.94 14.58
N GLN A 137 -11.59 2.34 15.87
CA GLN A 137 -12.36 1.66 16.92
C GLN A 137 -13.85 1.95 16.76
N GLY A 138 -14.69 0.95 17.04
CA GLY A 138 -16.16 1.04 16.96
C GLY A 138 -16.77 1.04 18.33
#